data_AF-A0A4R4QWD9-F1
#
_entry.id   AF-A0A4R4QWD9-F1
#
_cell.length_a   1.000
_cell.length_b   1.000
_cell.length_c   1.000
_cell.angle_alpha   90.00
_cell.angle_beta   90.00
_cell.angle_gamma   90.00
#
_symmetry.space_group_name_H-M   'P 1'
#
loop_
_entity.id
_entity.type
_entity.pdbx_description
1 polymer ?
#
loop_
_entity_poly.entity_id
_entity_poly.type
_entity_poly.pdbx_seq_one_letter_code
_entity_poly.pdbx_strand_id
1 'polypeptide(L)'
;MPTASAPPGSTPTTATGARPARAAGLVRLGGLVCAAAAMLLFGVLHLPGQPVHPVRDTVSDYALSRHGWLFDLAVLTLAAGSVLLLAPALRRSGPPTFRRGRLPAAVGPAGLAAWCLGLVVLVVCPRDAPGVPVTITGEIHRWAAVAALSGLPVGALLVAVRHPGRLARAVVAGAVGCVVALVPFVAAYLVGSPLRPFVGLLERLVCLAEVGLLLLVAHLGDRHRVTPAYRARGRVTPAYSGSTPGGSSPSAVASRTYSSRMRRSSRPALVGTTSRRRATAMVRVTPGGASRVMRTPGRRATTMPGTSAMPSPASTKLSTASISPPSTAKVGSKPAARHA
;
A
#
# COMPACT_ATOMS: atom_id res chain seq x y z
N MET A 1 -44.63 44.78 50.66
CA MET A 1 -44.61 43.86 49.50
C MET A 1 -43.19 43.75 48.97
N PRO A 2 -42.51 42.60 49.12
CA PRO A 2 -41.30 42.31 48.36
C PRO A 2 -41.64 41.41 47.16
N THR A 3 -41.26 41.85 45.97
CA THR A 3 -41.36 41.12 44.70
C THR A 3 -40.27 40.05 44.59
N ALA A 4 -40.67 38.81 44.34
CA ALA A 4 -39.76 37.69 44.11
C ALA A 4 -39.15 37.75 42.70
N SER A 5 -37.83 37.84 42.62
CA SER A 5 -37.07 37.78 41.37
C SER A 5 -36.85 36.32 40.95
N ALA A 6 -37.34 35.95 39.76
CA ALA A 6 -37.11 34.63 39.17
C ALA A 6 -35.66 34.49 38.65
N PRO A 7 -35.05 33.29 38.69
CA PRO A 7 -33.71 33.08 38.16
C PRO A 7 -33.71 33.02 36.62
N PRO A 8 -32.64 33.50 35.95
CA PRO A 8 -32.53 33.47 34.50
C PRO A 8 -32.37 32.04 33.97
N GLY A 9 -33.19 31.71 32.97
CA GLY A 9 -33.20 30.43 32.28
C GLY A 9 -31.86 30.10 31.63
N SER A 10 -31.37 28.89 31.88
CA SER A 10 -30.24 28.29 31.19
C SER A 10 -30.66 27.92 29.76
N THR A 11 -30.14 28.66 28.78
CA THR A 11 -30.28 28.31 27.36
C THR A 11 -29.40 27.08 27.05
N PRO A 12 -29.96 26.00 26.47
CA PRO A 12 -29.18 24.82 26.11
C PRO A 12 -28.32 25.12 24.88
N THR A 13 -27.04 25.38 25.10
CA THR A 13 -26.00 25.48 24.06
C THR A 13 -25.61 24.07 23.62
N THR A 14 -26.39 23.43 22.74
CA THR A 14 -26.05 22.08 22.25
C THR A 14 -26.62 21.82 20.84
N ALA A 15 -25.93 22.28 19.79
CA ALA A 15 -26.26 21.82 18.42
C ALA A 15 -25.10 21.89 17.40
N THR A 16 -24.04 22.66 17.62
CA THR A 16 -23.07 22.96 16.55
C THR A 16 -22.07 21.83 16.27
N GLY A 17 -21.83 20.92 17.24
CA GLY A 17 -20.85 19.83 17.10
C GLY A 17 -21.32 18.59 16.31
N ALA A 18 -22.62 18.42 16.07
CA ALA A 18 -23.17 17.18 15.48
C ALA A 18 -23.05 17.10 13.94
N ARG A 19 -23.10 18.24 13.23
CA ARG A 19 -22.98 18.31 11.76
C ARG A 19 -21.63 17.81 11.19
N PRO A 20 -20.45 18.22 11.71
CA PRO A 20 -19.18 17.79 11.13
C PRO A 20 -18.88 16.28 11.32
N ALA A 21 -19.33 15.68 12.42
CA ALA A 21 -19.19 14.25 12.65
C ALA A 21 -20.04 13.41 11.68
N ARG A 22 -21.28 13.84 11.40
CA ARG A 22 -22.17 13.19 10.44
C ARG A 22 -21.62 13.27 9.01
N ALA A 23 -21.12 14.43 8.60
CA ALA A 23 -20.51 14.60 7.28
C ALA A 23 -19.30 13.68 7.07
N ALA A 24 -18.42 13.54 8.07
CA ALA A 24 -17.28 12.63 8.00
C ALA A 24 -17.70 11.15 7.90
N GLY A 25 -18.76 10.77 8.62
CA GLY A 25 -19.36 9.43 8.53
C GLY A 25 -19.94 9.13 7.15
N LEU A 26 -20.67 10.09 6.56
CA LEU A 26 -21.24 9.95 5.21
C LEU A 26 -20.16 9.84 4.13
N VAL A 27 -19.09 10.64 4.20
CA VAL A 27 -17.94 10.55 3.28
C VAL A 27 -17.31 9.16 3.34
N ARG A 28 -17.11 8.62 4.56
CA ARG A 28 -16.56 7.27 4.72
C ARG A 28 -17.51 6.21 4.14
N LEU A 29 -18.80 6.31 4.43
CA LEU A 29 -19.79 5.38 3.91
C LEU A 29 -19.81 5.41 2.37
N GLY A 30 -19.81 6.60 1.78
CA GLY A 30 -19.67 6.76 0.32
C GLY A 30 -18.41 6.08 -0.21
N GLY A 31 -17.27 6.27 0.44
CA GLY A 31 -16.02 5.59 0.07
C GLY A 31 -16.10 4.06 0.13
N LEU A 32 -16.73 3.50 1.17
CA LEU A 32 -16.95 2.06 1.30
C LEU A 32 -17.91 1.52 0.24
N VAL A 33 -18.99 2.26 -0.05
CA VAL A 33 -19.97 1.90 -1.09
C VAL A 33 -19.30 1.90 -2.47
N CYS A 34 -18.50 2.92 -2.79
CA CYS A 34 -17.74 2.96 -4.04
C CYS A 34 -16.75 1.80 -4.14
N ALA A 35 -15.99 1.50 -3.08
CA ALA A 35 -15.06 0.37 -3.08
C ALA A 35 -15.81 -0.98 -3.29
N ALA A 36 -16.94 -1.17 -2.62
CA ALA A 36 -17.77 -2.37 -2.78
C ALA A 36 -18.37 -2.46 -4.19
N ALA A 37 -18.87 -1.36 -4.74
CA ALA A 37 -19.41 -1.30 -6.10
C ALA A 37 -18.33 -1.62 -7.15
N ALA A 38 -17.11 -1.09 -6.97
CA ALA A 38 -15.98 -1.43 -7.84
C ALA A 38 -15.65 -2.93 -7.80
N MET A 39 -15.61 -3.53 -6.61
CA MET A 39 -15.39 -4.98 -6.47
C MET A 39 -16.51 -5.81 -7.11
N LEU A 40 -17.77 -5.35 -7.02
CA LEU A 40 -18.88 -5.98 -7.70
C LEU A 40 -18.72 -5.91 -9.23
N LEU A 41 -18.36 -4.75 -9.77
CA LEU A 41 -18.11 -4.58 -11.21
C LEU A 41 -16.94 -5.46 -11.69
N PHE A 42 -15.85 -5.54 -10.93
CA PHE A 42 -14.79 -6.50 -11.22
C PHE A 42 -15.28 -7.95 -11.15
N GLY A 43 -16.13 -8.30 -10.19
CA GLY A 43 -16.76 -9.62 -10.10
C GLY A 43 -17.60 -9.96 -11.33
N VAL A 44 -18.39 -9.00 -11.84
CA VAL A 44 -19.18 -9.16 -13.07
C VAL A 44 -18.29 -9.43 -14.28
N LEU A 45 -17.14 -8.76 -14.38
CA LEU A 45 -16.16 -9.02 -15.44
C LEU A 45 -15.54 -10.42 -15.35
N HIS A 46 -15.59 -11.09 -14.20
CA HIS A 46 -15.09 -12.45 -14.03
C HIS A 46 -16.12 -13.55 -14.29
N LEU A 47 -17.36 -13.17 -14.66
CA LEU A 47 -18.38 -14.16 -14.99
C LEU A 47 -17.96 -15.01 -16.21
N PRO A 48 -18.40 -16.28 -16.29
CA PRO A 48 -18.09 -17.15 -17.41
C PRO A 48 -18.48 -16.53 -18.76
N GLY A 49 -17.69 -16.79 -19.81
CA GLY A 49 -17.93 -16.29 -21.16
C GLY A 49 -17.20 -15.00 -21.53
N GLN A 50 -16.37 -14.45 -20.63
CA GLN A 50 -15.49 -13.33 -20.96
C GLN A 50 -14.16 -13.82 -21.57
N PRO A 51 -13.54 -13.05 -22.48
CA PRO A 51 -12.37 -13.50 -23.25
C PRO A 51 -11.04 -13.45 -22.47
N VAL A 52 -11.05 -13.04 -21.20
CA VAL A 52 -9.84 -12.82 -20.38
C VAL A 52 -9.62 -14.02 -19.46
N HIS A 53 -8.47 -14.69 -19.60
CA HIS A 53 -8.11 -15.84 -18.78
C HIS A 53 -7.59 -15.41 -17.40
N PRO A 54 -8.20 -15.87 -16.28
CA PRO A 54 -7.93 -15.33 -14.95
C PRO A 54 -6.50 -15.54 -14.42
N VAL A 55 -5.79 -16.52 -14.97
CA VAL A 55 -4.41 -16.85 -14.56
C VAL A 55 -3.36 -16.15 -15.43
N ARG A 56 -3.63 -16.04 -16.73
CA ARG A 56 -2.62 -15.68 -17.75
C ARG A 56 -2.72 -14.22 -18.14
N ASP A 57 -3.93 -13.69 -18.12
CA ASP A 57 -4.24 -12.36 -18.61
C ASP A 57 -4.48 -11.42 -17.43
N THR A 58 -3.92 -10.23 -17.56
CA THR A 58 -4.03 -9.18 -16.55
C THR A 58 -5.45 -8.66 -16.44
N VAL A 59 -5.81 -8.09 -15.28
CA VAL A 59 -7.12 -7.48 -15.06
C VAL A 59 -7.33 -6.31 -16.03
N SER A 60 -6.27 -5.57 -16.37
CA SER A 60 -6.34 -4.52 -17.39
C SER A 60 -6.71 -5.02 -18.79
N ASP A 61 -6.55 -6.32 -19.08
CA ASP A 61 -6.92 -6.85 -20.40
C ASP A 61 -8.44 -6.84 -20.64
N TYR A 62 -9.25 -6.71 -19.58
CA TYR A 62 -10.68 -6.44 -19.73
C TYR A 62 -10.95 -5.13 -20.48
N ALA A 63 -10.07 -4.13 -20.39
CA ALA A 63 -10.21 -2.86 -21.12
C ALA A 63 -10.22 -3.06 -22.65
N LEU A 64 -9.58 -4.13 -23.14
CA LEU A 64 -9.51 -4.47 -24.56
C LEU A 64 -10.71 -5.31 -25.03
N SER A 65 -11.58 -5.74 -24.11
CA SER A 65 -12.76 -6.52 -24.44
C SER A 65 -13.93 -5.64 -24.91
N ARG A 66 -14.96 -6.27 -25.47
CA ARG A 66 -16.25 -5.60 -25.79
C ARG A 66 -16.86 -4.88 -24.58
N HIS A 67 -16.55 -5.33 -23.36
CA HIS A 67 -17.05 -4.77 -22.12
C HIS A 67 -16.00 -3.92 -21.39
N GLY A 68 -14.98 -3.40 -22.09
CA GLY A 68 -13.90 -2.59 -21.50
C GLY A 68 -14.38 -1.37 -20.71
N TRP A 69 -15.50 -0.78 -21.09
CA TRP A 69 -16.11 0.32 -20.34
C TRP A 69 -16.51 -0.06 -18.89
N LEU A 70 -16.85 -1.34 -18.63
CA LEU A 70 -17.13 -1.82 -17.27
C LEU A 70 -15.84 -1.87 -16.43
N PHE A 71 -14.70 -2.20 -17.07
CA PHE A 71 -13.40 -2.15 -16.41
C PHE A 71 -13.06 -0.69 -16.05
N ASP A 72 -13.20 0.23 -16.99
CA ASP A 72 -12.95 1.66 -16.76
C ASP A 72 -13.83 2.19 -15.63
N LEU A 73 -15.12 1.86 -15.64
CA LEU A 73 -16.04 2.24 -14.58
C LEU A 73 -15.64 1.65 -13.23
N ALA A 74 -15.23 0.37 -13.17
CA ALA A 74 -14.78 -0.27 -11.94
C ALA A 74 -13.54 0.43 -11.37
N VAL A 75 -12.55 0.71 -12.21
CA VAL A 75 -11.30 1.38 -11.81
C VAL A 75 -11.57 2.81 -11.34
N LEU A 76 -12.36 3.60 -12.07
CA LEU A 76 -12.70 4.97 -11.67
C LEU A 76 -13.53 5.00 -10.38
N THR A 77 -14.46 4.04 -10.21
CA THR A 77 -15.24 3.91 -8.98
C THR A 77 -14.34 3.56 -7.79
N LEU A 78 -13.35 2.67 -8.00
CA LEU A 78 -12.35 2.35 -6.98
C LEU A 78 -11.47 3.56 -6.64
N ALA A 79 -11.06 4.33 -7.65
CA ALA A 79 -10.28 5.55 -7.46
C ALA A 79 -11.06 6.58 -6.63
N ALA A 80 -12.33 6.83 -6.98
CA ALA A 80 -13.21 7.72 -6.22
C ALA A 80 -13.40 7.25 -4.77
N GLY A 81 -13.69 5.95 -4.57
CA GLY A 81 -13.79 5.37 -3.24
C GLY A 81 -12.50 5.50 -2.42
N SER A 82 -11.36 5.28 -3.06
CA SER A 82 -10.03 5.43 -2.44
C SER A 82 -9.78 6.86 -1.99
N VAL A 83 -10.10 7.86 -2.81
CA VAL A 83 -9.97 9.28 -2.44
C VAL A 83 -10.81 9.60 -1.19
N LEU A 84 -12.07 9.14 -1.16
CA LEU A 84 -12.96 9.37 -0.01
C LEU A 84 -12.44 8.70 1.27
N LEU A 85 -11.92 7.47 1.17
CA LEU A 85 -11.38 6.70 2.28
C LEU A 85 -10.03 7.24 2.79
N LEU A 86 -9.17 7.71 1.89
CA LEU A 86 -7.81 8.16 2.21
C LEU A 86 -7.71 9.66 2.49
N ALA A 87 -8.74 10.46 2.17
CA ALA A 87 -8.81 11.90 2.47
C ALA A 87 -8.36 12.27 3.90
N PRO A 88 -8.78 11.58 4.99
CA PRO A 88 -8.24 11.83 6.33
C PRO A 88 -6.73 11.67 6.47
N ALA A 89 -6.14 10.68 5.82
CA ALA A 89 -4.70 10.43 5.88
C ALA A 89 -3.95 11.52 5.11
N LEU A 90 -4.45 11.90 3.93
CA LEU A 90 -3.87 12.95 3.09
C LEU A 90 -3.92 14.34 3.76
N ARG A 91 -5.02 14.69 4.44
CA ARG A 91 -5.22 15.99 5.10
C ARG A 91 -4.42 16.17 6.40
N ARG A 92 -4.03 15.08 7.06
CA ARG A 92 -3.27 15.13 8.33
C ARG A 92 -1.76 15.22 8.16
N SER A 93 -1.30 15.36 6.92
CA SER A 93 0.06 15.73 6.55
C SER A 93 0.34 17.18 6.97
N GLY A 94 0.31 17.47 8.28
CA GLY A 94 0.70 18.77 8.81
C GLY A 94 2.16 19.08 8.52
N PRO A 95 2.59 20.35 8.66
CA PRO A 95 3.95 20.75 8.37
C PRO A 95 4.95 19.88 9.15
N PRO A 96 6.06 19.45 8.51
CA PRO A 96 6.98 18.49 9.09
C PRO A 96 7.57 19.07 10.38
N THR A 97 7.08 18.62 11.53
CA THR A 97 7.73 18.92 12.81
C THR A 97 9.12 18.29 12.76
N PHE A 98 10.15 19.13 12.83
CA PHE A 98 11.58 18.79 12.68
C PHE A 98 12.08 17.60 13.54
N ARG A 99 11.32 17.17 14.56
CA ARG A 99 11.71 16.10 15.49
C ARG A 99 11.32 14.68 15.07
N ARG A 100 10.54 14.47 14.00
CA ARG A 100 10.21 13.12 13.50
C ARG A 100 10.28 13.09 11.97
N GLY A 101 11.42 12.66 11.45
CA GLY A 101 11.68 12.21 10.06
C GLY A 101 10.90 12.92 8.94
N ARG A 102 11.57 13.79 8.19
CA ARG A 102 11.00 14.49 7.02
C ARG A 102 10.46 13.55 5.93
N LEU A 103 11.13 12.42 5.72
CA LEU A 103 10.80 11.44 4.68
C LEU A 103 9.36 10.89 4.77
N PRO A 104 8.92 10.27 5.88
CA PRO A 104 7.54 9.75 5.96
C PRO A 104 6.46 10.83 5.88
N ALA A 105 6.78 12.12 6.06
CA ALA A 105 5.79 13.21 6.09
C ALA A 105 5.34 13.61 4.68
N ALA A 106 6.27 13.56 3.72
CA ALA A 106 5.99 13.82 2.32
C ALA A 106 5.73 12.53 1.52
N VAL A 107 6.52 11.48 1.76
CA VAL A 107 6.48 10.25 0.94
C VAL A 107 5.22 9.44 1.18
N GLY A 108 4.70 9.41 2.42
CA GLY A 108 3.46 8.68 2.74
C GLY A 108 2.26 9.20 1.94
N PRO A 109 1.94 10.51 2.03
CA PRO A 109 0.87 11.12 1.23
C PRO A 109 1.10 11.03 -0.27
N ALA A 110 2.36 11.18 -0.73
CA ALA A 110 2.69 11.04 -2.14
C ALA A 110 2.39 9.63 -2.67
N GLY A 111 2.71 8.57 -1.90
CA GLY A 111 2.36 7.20 -2.27
C GLY A 111 0.84 6.97 -2.35
N LEU A 112 0.08 7.49 -1.37
CA LEU A 112 -1.38 7.41 -1.40
C LEU A 112 -2.00 8.20 -2.57
N ALA A 113 -1.38 9.32 -2.95
CA ALA A 113 -1.77 10.07 -4.14
C ALA A 113 -1.42 9.32 -5.43
N ALA A 114 -0.25 8.68 -5.48
CA ALA A 114 0.18 7.85 -6.61
C ALA A 114 -0.77 6.66 -6.85
N TRP A 115 -1.29 6.04 -5.78
CA TRP A 115 -2.38 5.06 -5.88
C TRP A 115 -3.60 5.64 -6.61
N CYS A 116 -4.15 6.75 -6.12
CA CYS A 116 -5.38 7.31 -6.68
C CYS A 116 -5.19 7.83 -8.11
N LEU A 117 -4.08 8.54 -8.37
CA LEU A 117 -3.79 9.11 -9.68
C LEU A 117 -3.42 8.02 -10.69
N GLY A 118 -2.64 7.02 -10.27
CA GLY A 118 -2.29 5.89 -11.11
C GLY A 118 -3.53 5.15 -11.62
N LEU A 119 -4.53 4.91 -10.77
CA LEU A 119 -5.81 4.31 -11.21
C LEU A 119 -6.52 5.14 -12.29
N VAL A 120 -6.52 6.48 -12.18
CA VAL A 120 -7.11 7.35 -13.21
C VAL A 120 -6.30 7.27 -14.51
N VAL A 121 -4.96 7.29 -14.41
CA VAL A 121 -4.07 7.18 -15.58
C VAL A 121 -4.26 5.84 -16.31
N LEU A 122 -4.52 4.73 -15.60
CA LEU A 122 -4.81 3.43 -16.24
C LEU A 122 -5.99 3.48 -17.20
N VAL A 123 -6.99 4.31 -16.92
CA VAL A 123 -8.18 4.48 -17.75
C VAL A 123 -7.95 5.49 -18.87
N VAL A 124 -7.27 6.61 -18.56
CA VAL A 124 -6.98 7.66 -19.55
C VAL A 124 -5.93 7.22 -20.57
N CYS A 125 -5.00 6.35 -20.17
CA CYS A 125 -3.97 5.79 -21.02
C CYS A 125 -4.23 4.29 -21.23
N PRO A 126 -4.94 3.91 -22.31
CA PRO A 126 -5.17 2.53 -22.65
C PRO A 126 -3.88 1.73 -22.81
N ARG A 127 -3.96 0.46 -22.42
CA ARG A 127 -2.90 -0.51 -22.63
C ARG A 127 -2.83 -0.98 -24.09
N ASP A 128 -1.63 -1.34 -24.56
CA ASP A 128 -1.46 -2.02 -25.85
C ASP A 128 -1.90 -3.48 -25.80
N ALA A 129 -2.49 -3.95 -26.90
CA ALA A 129 -2.86 -5.36 -27.05
C ALA A 129 -1.61 -6.28 -27.05
N PRO A 130 -1.71 -7.51 -26.51
CA PRO A 130 -0.62 -8.46 -26.56
C PRO A 130 -0.13 -8.70 -27.99
N GLY A 131 1.19 -8.66 -28.20
CA GLY A 131 1.82 -8.91 -29.51
C GLY A 131 1.93 -7.67 -30.42
N VAL A 132 1.37 -6.53 -30.02
CA VAL A 132 1.53 -5.25 -30.73
C VAL A 132 2.76 -4.51 -30.18
N PRO A 133 3.49 -3.73 -31.01
CA PRO A 133 4.56 -2.86 -30.52
C PRO A 133 4.08 -1.91 -29.43
N VAL A 134 4.91 -1.69 -28.41
CA VAL A 134 4.58 -0.80 -27.28
C VAL A 134 4.47 0.63 -27.76
N THR A 135 3.32 1.25 -27.51
CA THR A 135 3.07 2.68 -27.76
C THR A 135 3.43 3.51 -26.53
N ILE A 136 3.50 4.83 -26.69
CA ILE A 136 3.73 5.76 -25.57
C ILE A 136 2.62 5.60 -24.51
N THR A 137 1.38 5.46 -24.96
CA THR A 137 0.22 5.32 -24.07
C THR A 137 0.26 4.02 -23.28
N GLY A 138 0.61 2.90 -23.93
CA GLY A 138 0.78 1.62 -23.24
C GLY A 138 1.97 1.61 -22.28
N GLU A 139 3.05 2.32 -22.60
CA GLU A 139 4.17 2.49 -21.67
C GLU A 139 3.76 3.33 -20.44
N ILE A 140 2.99 4.40 -20.62
CA ILE A 140 2.42 5.18 -19.51
C ILE A 140 1.51 4.29 -18.66
N HIS A 141 0.63 3.48 -19.28
CA HIS A 141 -0.23 2.54 -18.57
C HIS A 141 0.59 1.57 -17.71
N ARG A 142 1.64 0.99 -18.28
CA ARG A 142 2.52 0.02 -17.62
C ARG A 142 3.16 0.61 -16.36
N TRP A 143 3.70 1.82 -16.44
CA TRP A 143 4.29 2.49 -15.28
C TRP A 143 3.24 3.03 -14.31
N ALA A 144 2.07 3.44 -14.78
CA ALA A 144 0.95 3.84 -13.93
C ALA A 144 0.45 2.66 -13.07
N ALA A 145 0.41 1.44 -13.62
CA ALA A 145 0.06 0.24 -12.87
C ALA A 145 1.06 0.01 -11.72
N VAL A 146 2.36 0.08 -12.02
CA VAL A 146 3.42 -0.08 -11.01
C VAL A 146 3.34 1.02 -9.95
N ALA A 147 3.16 2.27 -10.37
CA ALA A 147 3.05 3.42 -9.46
C ALA A 147 1.81 3.32 -8.57
N ALA A 148 0.68 2.87 -9.11
CA ALA A 148 -0.53 2.63 -8.34
C ALA A 148 -0.27 1.55 -7.29
N LEU A 149 0.03 0.33 -7.75
CA LEU A 149 0.12 -0.85 -6.89
C LEU A 149 1.30 -0.77 -5.88
N SER A 150 2.33 0.03 -6.13
CA SER A 150 3.38 0.28 -5.13
C SER A 150 3.08 1.48 -4.22
N GLY A 151 2.34 2.47 -4.73
CA GLY A 151 2.02 3.71 -4.01
C GLY A 151 1.20 3.47 -2.75
N LEU A 152 0.17 2.63 -2.82
CA LEU A 152 -0.69 2.33 -1.68
C LEU A 152 0.08 1.65 -0.53
N PRO A 153 0.82 0.54 -0.72
CA PRO A 153 1.51 -0.11 0.39
C PRO A 153 2.65 0.72 0.97
N VAL A 154 3.40 1.45 0.13
CA VAL A 154 4.42 2.38 0.63
C VAL A 154 3.78 3.52 1.44
N GLY A 155 2.69 4.10 0.92
CA GLY A 155 1.93 5.14 1.61
C GLY A 155 1.36 4.64 2.95
N ALA A 156 0.73 3.47 2.94
CA ALA A 156 0.15 2.81 4.10
C ALA A 156 1.20 2.51 5.19
N LEU A 157 2.36 1.98 4.80
CA LEU A 157 3.45 1.69 5.72
C LEU A 157 3.92 2.96 6.43
N LEU A 158 4.19 4.03 5.67
CA LEU A 158 4.70 5.29 6.22
C LEU A 158 3.68 6.04 7.08
N VAL A 159 2.38 5.88 6.79
CA VAL A 159 1.31 6.33 7.68
C VAL A 159 1.32 5.48 8.96
N ALA A 160 1.29 4.15 8.85
CA ALA A 160 1.08 3.25 9.98
C ALA A 160 2.22 3.25 11.00
N VAL A 161 3.48 3.37 10.59
CA VAL A 161 4.64 3.37 11.50
C VAL A 161 4.61 4.52 12.52
N ARG A 162 3.79 5.54 12.29
CA ARG A 162 3.60 6.68 13.20
C ARG A 162 2.57 6.42 14.30
N HIS A 163 1.81 5.34 14.18
CA HIS A 163 0.71 5.02 15.07
C HIS A 163 1.07 3.80 15.94
N PRO A 164 0.87 3.87 17.26
CA PRO A 164 0.98 2.70 18.11
C PRO A 164 -0.31 1.86 18.05
N GLY A 165 -0.20 0.55 18.27
CA GLY A 165 -1.34 -0.34 18.50
C GLY A 165 -1.43 -1.53 17.56
N ARG A 166 -2.35 -2.45 17.86
CA ARG A 166 -2.55 -3.69 17.10
C ARG A 166 -2.94 -3.43 15.64
N LEU A 167 -3.82 -2.45 15.42
CA LEU A 167 -4.28 -2.08 14.08
C LEU A 167 -3.15 -1.50 13.21
N ALA A 168 -2.32 -0.62 13.77
CA ALA A 168 -1.16 -0.09 13.06
C ALA A 168 -0.18 -1.20 12.66
N ARG A 169 0.07 -2.17 13.56
CA ARG A 169 0.87 -3.36 13.23
C ARG A 169 0.25 -4.21 12.12
N ALA A 170 -1.07 -4.36 12.11
CA ALA A 170 -1.76 -5.05 11.03
C ALA A 170 -1.60 -4.31 9.69
N VAL A 171 -1.67 -2.97 9.67
CA VAL A 171 -1.41 -2.17 8.46
C VAL A 171 0.03 -2.34 8.00
N VAL A 172 1.01 -2.29 8.91
CA VAL A 172 2.42 -2.54 8.59
C VAL A 172 2.61 -3.93 7.99
N ALA A 173 2.05 -4.97 8.61
CA ALA A 173 2.15 -6.34 8.12
C ALA A 173 1.49 -6.51 6.76
N GLY A 174 0.29 -5.95 6.57
CA GLY A 174 -0.42 -5.97 5.28
C GLY A 174 0.33 -5.22 4.19
N ALA A 175 0.89 -4.05 4.50
CA ALA A 175 1.71 -3.28 3.57
C ALA A 175 2.98 -4.03 3.15
N VAL A 176 3.71 -4.61 4.11
CA VAL A 176 4.88 -5.46 3.82
C VAL A 176 4.47 -6.67 2.98
N GLY A 177 3.36 -7.33 3.31
CA GLY A 177 2.82 -8.44 2.52
C GLY A 177 2.52 -8.04 1.08
N CYS A 178 1.91 -6.87 0.86
CA CYS A 178 1.64 -6.34 -0.48
C CYS A 178 2.95 -6.04 -1.23
N VAL A 179 3.94 -5.39 -0.59
CA VAL A 179 5.26 -5.14 -1.21
C VAL A 179 5.94 -6.45 -1.62
N VAL A 180 5.89 -7.47 -0.77
CA VAL A 180 6.46 -8.79 -1.09
C VAL A 180 5.70 -9.45 -2.24
N ALA A 181 4.37 -9.38 -2.25
CA ALA A 181 3.54 -9.93 -3.33
C ALA A 181 3.70 -9.18 -4.67
N LEU A 182 4.08 -7.90 -4.64
CA LEU A 182 4.38 -7.11 -5.83
C LEU A 182 5.63 -7.57 -6.57
N VAL A 183 6.64 -8.08 -5.86
CA VAL A 183 7.91 -8.51 -6.48
C VAL A 183 7.69 -9.52 -7.62
N PRO A 184 7.00 -10.66 -7.41
CA PRO A 184 6.77 -11.61 -8.49
C PRO A 184 5.86 -11.04 -9.59
N PHE A 185 4.88 -10.19 -9.24
CA PHE A 185 4.03 -9.53 -10.23
C PHE A 185 4.86 -8.60 -11.13
N VAL A 186 5.63 -7.67 -10.58
CA VAL A 186 6.46 -6.72 -11.34
C VAL A 186 7.49 -7.47 -12.20
N ALA A 187 8.11 -8.54 -11.67
CA ALA A 187 9.03 -9.37 -12.44
C ALA A 187 8.34 -10.06 -13.64
N ALA A 188 7.14 -10.60 -13.44
CA ALA A 188 6.34 -11.20 -14.52
C ALA A 188 5.84 -10.15 -15.53
N TYR A 189 5.50 -8.97 -15.05
CA TYR A 189 4.83 -7.90 -15.79
C TYR A 189 5.79 -7.06 -16.65
N LEU A 190 6.97 -6.70 -16.13
CA LEU A 190 7.90 -5.79 -16.80
C LEU A 190 9.09 -6.50 -17.46
N VAL A 191 9.63 -7.52 -16.79
CA VAL A 191 10.96 -8.09 -17.13
C VAL A 191 10.86 -9.38 -17.95
N GLY A 192 9.71 -10.04 -17.93
CA GLY A 192 9.52 -11.33 -18.61
C GLY A 192 10.13 -12.49 -17.82
N SER A 193 9.63 -12.70 -16.59
CA SER A 193 10.08 -13.79 -15.71
C SER A 193 9.42 -15.15 -16.05
N PRO A 194 9.92 -16.28 -15.50
CA PRO A 194 9.25 -17.58 -15.59
C PRO A 194 7.83 -17.61 -15.02
N LEU A 195 7.45 -16.59 -14.23
CA LEU A 195 6.11 -16.43 -13.67
C LEU A 195 5.14 -15.72 -14.61
N ARG A 196 5.58 -15.29 -15.80
CA ARG A 196 4.73 -14.64 -16.81
C ARG A 196 3.43 -15.40 -17.11
N PRO A 197 3.38 -16.75 -17.19
CA PRO A 197 2.11 -17.47 -17.37
C PRO A 197 1.10 -17.32 -16.23
N PHE A 198 1.52 -16.79 -15.09
CA PHE A 198 0.69 -16.57 -13.88
C PHE A 198 0.46 -15.08 -13.59
N VAL A 199 0.82 -14.18 -14.50
CA VAL A 199 0.77 -12.72 -14.26
C VAL A 199 -0.63 -12.25 -13.88
N GLY A 200 -1.67 -12.81 -14.52
CA GLY A 200 -3.06 -12.49 -14.23
C GLY A 200 -3.51 -12.92 -12.82
N LEU A 201 -3.05 -14.07 -12.35
CA LEU A 201 -3.33 -14.52 -10.98
C LEU A 201 -2.60 -13.63 -9.97
N LEU A 202 -1.31 -13.34 -10.21
CA LEU A 202 -0.50 -12.52 -9.33
C LEU A 202 -1.09 -11.12 -9.17
N GLU A 203 -1.50 -10.49 -10.27
CA GLU A 203 -2.15 -9.17 -10.24
C GLU A 203 -3.43 -9.20 -9.39
N ARG A 204 -4.31 -10.19 -9.60
CA ARG A 204 -5.56 -10.31 -8.83
C ARG A 204 -5.29 -10.47 -7.34
N LEU A 205 -4.32 -11.29 -6.96
CA LEU A 205 -3.93 -11.48 -5.56
C LEU A 205 -3.40 -10.18 -4.96
N VAL A 206 -2.56 -9.44 -5.71
CA VAL A 206 -2.06 -8.12 -5.29
C VAL A 206 -3.21 -7.13 -5.16
N CYS A 207 -4.07 -6.98 -6.16
CA CYS A 207 -5.21 -6.06 -6.11
C CYS A 207 -6.16 -6.37 -4.94
N LEU A 208 -6.45 -7.65 -4.67
CA LEU A 208 -7.26 -8.05 -3.52
C LEU A 208 -6.59 -7.69 -2.19
N ALA A 209 -5.29 -7.94 -2.07
CA ALA A 209 -4.51 -7.58 -0.89
C ALA A 209 -4.50 -6.06 -0.68
N GLU A 210 -4.37 -5.28 -1.76
CA GLU A 210 -4.39 -3.82 -1.73
C GLU A 210 -5.75 -3.25 -1.35
N VAL A 211 -6.85 -3.80 -1.84
CA VAL A 211 -8.19 -3.40 -1.39
C VAL A 211 -8.35 -3.69 0.11
N GLY A 212 -7.87 -4.84 0.58
CA GLY A 212 -7.82 -5.15 2.02
C GLY A 212 -6.99 -4.12 2.81
N LEU A 213 -5.82 -3.74 2.29
CA LEU A 213 -4.95 -2.75 2.89
C LEU A 213 -5.58 -1.35 2.92
N LEU A 214 -6.24 -0.93 1.84
CA LEU A 214 -6.99 0.32 1.74
C LEU A 214 -8.03 0.43 2.87
N LEU A 215 -8.82 -0.64 3.06
CA LEU A 215 -9.83 -0.71 4.12
C LEU A 215 -9.19 -0.62 5.52
N LEU A 216 -8.04 -1.26 5.71
CA LEU A 216 -7.32 -1.27 6.98
C LEU A 216 -6.73 0.12 7.31
N VAL A 217 -6.17 0.81 6.32
CA VAL A 217 -5.68 2.19 6.44
C VAL A 217 -6.84 3.15 6.74
N ALA A 218 -7.98 2.99 6.07
CA ALA A 218 -9.17 3.78 6.34
C ALA A 218 -9.65 3.57 7.79
N HIS A 219 -9.68 2.32 8.27
CA HIS A 219 -10.06 2.00 9.65
C HIS A 219 -9.09 2.61 10.68
N LEU A 220 -7.78 2.58 10.39
CA LEU A 220 -6.76 3.23 11.22
C LEU A 220 -7.00 4.74 11.29
N GLY A 221 -7.28 5.37 10.14
CA GLY A 221 -7.56 6.80 10.04
C GLY A 221 -8.73 7.26 10.91
N ASP A 222 -9.75 6.43 11.09
CA ASP A 222 -10.95 6.78 11.88
C ASP A 222 -10.81 6.55 13.37
N ARG A 223 -10.09 5.50 13.81
CA ARG A 223 -9.78 5.30 15.24
C ARG A 223 -9.09 6.52 15.83
N HIS A 224 -8.20 7.14 15.05
CA HIS A 224 -7.48 8.34 15.46
C HIS A 224 -8.29 9.65 15.28
N ARG A 225 -9.43 9.65 14.56
CA ARG A 225 -10.39 10.80 14.57
C ARG A 225 -11.14 10.92 15.89
N VAL A 226 -11.38 9.80 16.57
CA VAL A 226 -12.20 9.77 17.80
C VAL A 226 -11.38 10.12 19.04
N THR A 227 -10.05 9.92 19.00
CA THR A 227 -9.12 10.22 20.11
C THR A 227 -8.53 11.65 20.27
N PRO A 228 -8.94 12.74 19.58
CA PRO A 228 -8.29 14.05 19.79
C PRO A 228 -8.75 14.84 21.03
N ALA A 229 -9.93 14.56 21.61
CA ALA A 229 -10.55 15.51 22.54
C ALA A 229 -10.17 15.33 24.03
N TYR A 230 -9.69 14.16 24.46
CA TYR A 230 -9.49 13.92 25.90
C TYR A 230 -8.14 14.36 26.45
N ARG A 231 -7.12 14.56 25.59
CA ARG A 231 -5.75 14.85 26.04
C ARG A 231 -5.41 16.34 26.21
N ALA A 232 -6.29 17.24 25.77
CA ALA A 232 -6.07 18.68 25.85
C ALA A 232 -6.71 19.35 27.10
N ARG A 233 -7.56 18.63 27.87
CA ARG A 233 -8.37 19.22 28.96
C ARG A 233 -8.00 18.78 30.38
N GLY A 234 -6.78 18.27 30.57
CA GLY A 234 -6.36 17.65 31.83
C GLY A 234 -4.97 18.08 32.31
N ARG A 235 -4.66 19.38 32.25
CA ARG A 235 -3.56 19.96 33.03
C ARG A 235 -3.92 21.38 33.47
N VAL A 236 -5.02 21.49 34.19
CA VAL A 236 -5.18 22.62 35.12
C VAL A 236 -4.29 22.28 36.30
N THR A 237 -3.07 22.82 36.30
CA THR A 237 -2.30 22.95 37.54
C THR A 237 -3.15 23.78 38.50
N PRO A 238 -3.53 23.27 39.69
CA PRO A 238 -4.10 24.15 40.70
C PRO A 238 -2.97 25.13 41.08
N ALA A 239 -3.13 26.38 40.69
CA ALA A 239 -2.32 27.46 41.21
C ALA A 239 -2.65 27.57 42.70
N TYR A 240 -1.73 27.08 43.54
CA TYR A 240 -1.76 27.30 44.98
C TYR A 240 -1.62 28.81 45.22
N SER A 241 -2.74 29.48 45.47
CA SER A 241 -2.77 30.87 45.92
C SER A 241 -2.48 30.86 47.42
N GLY A 242 -1.19 30.89 47.75
CA GLY A 242 -0.72 31.10 49.13
C GLY A 242 -0.49 32.59 49.35
N SER A 243 -1.45 33.25 49.99
CA SER A 243 -1.27 34.58 50.57
C SER A 243 -0.96 34.44 52.07
N THR A 244 0.27 34.74 52.48
CA THR A 244 0.59 35.16 53.86
C THR A 244 1.71 36.20 53.83
N PRO A 245 1.53 37.35 54.49
CA PRO A 245 2.52 38.43 54.57
C PRO A 245 3.44 38.31 55.79
N GLY A 246 4.69 38.78 55.63
CA GLY A 246 5.49 39.43 56.68
C GLY A 246 6.14 38.56 57.75
N GLY A 247 7.48 38.55 57.80
CA GLY A 247 8.24 38.06 58.96
C GLY A 247 9.72 37.90 58.69
N SER A 248 10.51 38.83 59.21
CA SER A 248 11.96 39.01 59.14
C SER A 248 12.83 37.81 59.59
N SER A 249 13.99 37.66 58.94
CA SER A 249 15.16 36.85 59.35
C SER A 249 15.70 37.26 60.74
N PRO A 250 16.50 36.42 61.44
CA PRO A 250 17.92 36.28 61.11
C PRO A 250 18.52 34.86 61.25
N SER A 251 19.75 34.78 60.73
CA SER A 251 20.78 33.74 60.68
C SER A 251 20.87 32.73 61.82
N ALA A 252 21.10 31.46 61.47
CA ALA A 252 22.10 30.62 62.16
C ALA A 252 22.53 29.42 61.31
N VAL A 253 23.84 29.25 61.28
CA VAL A 253 24.66 28.16 60.77
C VAL A 253 24.28 26.82 61.39
N ALA A 254 24.09 25.77 60.58
CA ALA A 254 24.56 24.41 60.89
C ALA A 254 24.35 23.47 59.70
N SER A 255 25.49 23.03 59.18
CA SER A 255 25.74 21.85 58.36
C SER A 255 24.91 20.61 58.76
N ARG A 256 24.23 20.00 57.77
CA ARG A 256 24.01 18.55 57.80
C ARG A 256 23.83 17.95 56.41
N THR A 257 24.79 17.11 56.11
CA THR A 257 24.95 16.16 55.01
C THR A 257 23.63 15.45 54.67
N TYR A 258 23.15 15.56 53.43
CA TYR A 258 22.14 14.65 52.89
C TYR A 258 22.68 14.00 51.61
N SER A 259 23.07 12.75 51.76
CA SER A 259 23.50 11.87 50.68
C SER A 259 22.33 11.60 49.73
N SER A 260 22.59 11.77 48.44
CA SER A 260 21.65 11.52 47.36
C SER A 260 21.40 10.00 47.24
N ARG A 261 20.28 9.55 47.80
CA ARG A 261 19.78 8.19 47.61
C ARG A 261 19.21 8.07 46.19
N MET A 262 20.05 7.63 45.25
CA MET A 262 19.64 7.13 43.93
C MET A 262 18.60 6.01 44.10
N ARG A 263 17.33 6.30 43.77
CA ARG A 263 16.33 5.26 43.50
C ARG A 263 16.49 4.78 42.06
N ARG A 264 17.36 3.78 41.87
CA ARG A 264 17.26 2.84 40.73
C ARG A 264 16.07 1.93 41.02
N SER A 265 15.00 2.04 40.22
CA SER A 265 13.91 1.08 40.24
C SER A 265 14.36 -0.21 39.56
N SER A 266 14.43 -1.25 40.38
CA SER A 266 14.83 -2.61 40.05
C SER A 266 13.82 -3.28 39.10
N ARG A 267 14.35 -3.88 38.04
CA ARG A 267 13.69 -4.96 37.31
C ARG A 267 13.73 -6.23 38.18
N PRO A 268 12.65 -7.02 38.30
CA PRO A 268 12.76 -8.33 38.90
C PRO A 268 13.34 -9.33 37.88
N ALA A 269 14.52 -9.84 38.19
CA ALA A 269 15.05 -11.07 37.63
C ALA A 269 14.38 -12.23 38.36
N LEU A 270 13.69 -13.10 37.61
CA LEU A 270 13.25 -14.40 38.10
C LEU A 270 14.28 -15.44 37.63
N VAL A 271 15.10 -15.88 38.57
CA VAL A 271 15.95 -17.09 38.53
C VAL A 271 15.64 -17.77 39.86
N GLY A 272 15.32 -19.05 40.00
CA GLY A 272 15.22 -20.18 39.08
C GLY A 272 15.26 -21.44 39.96
N THR A 273 14.68 -22.54 39.51
CA THR A 273 15.01 -23.91 39.98
C THR A 273 14.62 -24.90 38.88
N THR A 274 15.61 -25.32 38.08
CA THR A 274 16.21 -26.67 38.07
C THR A 274 15.30 -27.81 37.59
N SER A 275 15.55 -28.30 36.38
CA SER A 275 15.66 -29.74 36.13
C SER A 275 16.43 -30.02 34.85
N ARG A 276 17.47 -30.83 35.01
CA ARG A 276 18.40 -31.31 33.98
C ARG A 276 17.72 -32.38 33.14
N ARG A 277 17.84 -32.33 31.82
CA ARG A 277 18.05 -33.51 30.96
C ARG A 277 18.91 -33.13 29.76
N ARG A 278 20.17 -33.57 29.82
CA ARG A 278 21.08 -33.67 28.68
C ARG A 278 20.54 -34.74 27.73
N ALA A 279 20.47 -34.42 26.45
CA ALA A 279 20.50 -35.42 25.38
C ALA A 279 21.55 -34.98 24.37
N THR A 280 22.75 -35.52 24.54
CA THR A 280 23.87 -35.44 23.62
C THR A 280 23.57 -36.44 22.49
N ALA A 281 23.32 -35.97 21.27
CA ALA A 281 23.27 -36.84 20.10
C ALA A 281 24.72 -37.16 19.69
N MET A 282 25.17 -38.37 20.04
CA MET A 282 26.46 -38.91 19.64
C MET A 282 26.42 -39.33 18.17
N VAL A 283 27.36 -38.80 17.40
CA VAL A 283 27.76 -39.30 16.08
C VAL A 283 28.43 -40.66 16.30
N ARG A 284 27.85 -41.73 15.75
CA ARG A 284 28.46 -43.06 15.72
C ARG A 284 28.89 -43.38 14.30
N VAL A 285 30.18 -43.20 14.04
CA VAL A 285 30.89 -43.82 12.92
C VAL A 285 31.05 -45.30 13.24
N THR A 286 30.66 -46.19 12.32
CA THR A 286 30.97 -47.62 12.39
C THR A 286 31.79 -47.99 11.16
N PRO A 287 32.94 -48.68 11.32
CA PRO A 287 33.79 -49.09 10.22
C PRO A 287 33.41 -50.47 9.66
N GLY A 288 33.64 -50.62 8.35
CA GLY A 288 34.20 -51.83 7.70
C GLY A 288 33.50 -53.18 7.86
N GLY A 289 33.09 -53.77 6.73
CA GLY A 289 32.79 -55.20 6.63
C GLY A 289 32.53 -55.63 5.19
N ALA A 290 33.50 -56.35 4.61
CA ALA A 290 33.65 -56.68 3.20
C ALA A 290 32.85 -57.91 2.71
N SER A 291 33.02 -58.20 1.41
CA SER A 291 32.67 -59.44 0.65
C SER A 291 31.27 -59.44 0.02
N ARG A 292 31.05 -59.79 -1.27
CA ARG A 292 31.87 -60.49 -2.27
C ARG A 292 31.24 -60.33 -3.67
N VAL A 293 32.07 -59.94 -4.64
CA VAL A 293 32.24 -60.47 -6.01
C VAL A 293 31.01 -61.02 -6.75
N MET A 294 30.67 -60.39 -7.88
CA MET A 294 30.65 -61.10 -9.18
C MET A 294 31.08 -60.18 -10.34
N ARG A 295 32.13 -60.60 -11.04
CA ARG A 295 32.60 -60.14 -12.37
C ARG A 295 31.50 -60.46 -13.42
N THR A 296 31.42 -59.87 -14.61
CA THR A 296 32.41 -59.86 -15.73
C THR A 296 31.85 -58.95 -16.88
N PRO A 297 32.49 -58.78 -18.08
CA PRO A 297 32.94 -57.45 -18.53
C PRO A 297 32.54 -57.07 -19.99
N GLY A 298 32.99 -55.88 -20.42
CA GLY A 298 33.17 -55.52 -21.83
C GLY A 298 32.67 -54.10 -22.11
N ARG A 299 33.33 -53.25 -22.89
CA ARG A 299 34.57 -53.32 -23.66
C ARG A 299 34.92 -51.86 -24.01
N ARG A 300 36.23 -51.57 -24.11
CA ARG A 300 36.85 -50.28 -24.43
C ARG A 300 36.30 -49.62 -25.70
N ALA A 301 36.29 -48.28 -25.73
CA ALA A 301 36.85 -47.49 -26.84
C ALA A 301 37.09 -46.03 -26.41
N THR A 302 38.37 -45.69 -26.29
CA THR A 302 38.94 -44.33 -26.30
C THR A 302 39.02 -43.80 -27.73
N THR A 303 38.56 -42.57 -27.98
CA THR A 303 39.02 -41.76 -29.13
C THR A 303 38.96 -40.27 -28.81
N MET A 304 39.93 -39.56 -29.40
CA MET A 304 40.47 -38.22 -29.12
C MET A 304 39.56 -37.02 -29.46
N PRO A 305 39.93 -35.80 -28.97
CA PRO A 305 39.22 -34.56 -29.27
C PRO A 305 39.58 -34.01 -30.66
N GLY A 306 38.56 -33.74 -31.48
CA GLY A 306 38.68 -33.09 -32.79
C GLY A 306 38.18 -31.65 -32.74
N THR A 307 39.08 -30.72 -33.06
CA THR A 307 38.79 -29.34 -33.45
C THR A 307 37.92 -29.29 -34.71
N SER A 308 36.83 -28.52 -34.66
CA SER A 308 36.06 -28.11 -35.84
C SER A 308 35.82 -26.61 -35.75
N ALA A 309 36.44 -25.89 -36.68
CA ALA A 309 36.19 -24.50 -37.00
C ALA A 309 35.18 -24.40 -38.15
N MET A 310 34.54 -23.22 -38.26
CA MET A 310 33.73 -22.63 -39.35
C MET A 310 32.23 -22.42 -39.00
N PRO A 311 31.52 -21.49 -39.68
CA PRO A 311 31.97 -20.23 -40.28
C PRO A 311 31.06 -19.03 -39.92
N SER A 312 31.59 -17.84 -40.19
CA SER A 312 30.88 -16.55 -40.21
C SER A 312 30.00 -16.43 -41.47
N PRO A 313 28.73 -15.99 -41.37
CA PRO A 313 27.96 -15.58 -42.54
C PRO A 313 28.02 -14.07 -42.75
N ALA A 314 28.46 -13.68 -43.94
CA ALA A 314 28.38 -12.33 -44.46
C ALA A 314 27.06 -12.09 -45.21
N SER A 315 26.63 -10.83 -45.17
CA SER A 315 25.82 -10.10 -46.16
C SER A 315 24.34 -10.49 -46.31
N THR A 316 23.43 -9.51 -46.16
CA THR A 316 22.60 -9.06 -47.30
C THR A 316 22.06 -7.65 -47.01
N LYS A 317 22.44 -6.68 -47.86
CA LYS A 317 21.78 -5.37 -47.98
C LYS A 317 20.46 -5.57 -48.74
N LEU A 318 19.33 -5.16 -48.17
CA LEU A 318 18.05 -5.09 -48.88
C LEU A 318 17.63 -3.63 -49.08
N SER A 319 17.65 -3.24 -50.35
CA SER A 319 17.07 -2.04 -50.92
C SER A 319 15.54 -2.10 -50.75
N THR A 320 14.92 -1.07 -50.19
CA THR A 320 13.45 -0.94 -50.14
C THR A 320 13.03 0.15 -51.12
N ALA A 321 12.20 -0.25 -52.07
CA ALA A 321 11.61 0.58 -53.09
C ALA A 321 10.37 1.35 -52.59
N SER A 322 10.20 2.51 -53.21
CA SER A 322 9.11 3.47 -53.18
C SER A 322 7.70 2.89 -53.21
N ILE A 323 6.81 3.38 -52.34
CA ILE A 323 5.36 3.35 -52.51
C ILE A 323 4.80 4.73 -52.12
N SER A 324 4.30 5.46 -53.12
CA SER A 324 3.56 6.72 -52.95
C SER A 324 2.15 6.48 -52.40
N PRO A 325 1.60 7.38 -51.56
CA PRO A 325 0.23 7.28 -51.07
C PRO A 325 -0.82 7.83 -52.05
N PRO A 326 -2.05 7.28 -52.06
CA PRO A 326 -3.14 7.75 -52.93
C PRO A 326 -3.85 9.01 -52.42
N SER A 327 -4.31 9.75 -53.43
CA SER A 327 -5.12 10.97 -53.43
C SER A 327 -6.30 10.99 -52.45
N THR A 328 -6.43 12.08 -51.68
CA THR A 328 -7.60 12.37 -50.85
C THR A 328 -8.51 13.37 -51.56
N ALA A 329 -9.67 12.88 -52.00
CA ALA A 329 -10.78 13.73 -52.44
C ALA A 329 -11.41 14.42 -51.23
N LYS A 330 -11.33 15.76 -51.18
CA LYS A 330 -12.12 16.60 -50.28
C LYS A 330 -13.47 16.91 -50.92
N VAL A 331 -14.52 16.23 -50.48
CA VAL A 331 -15.91 16.69 -50.62
C VAL A 331 -16.19 17.60 -49.43
N GLY A 332 -16.47 18.87 -49.69
CA GLY A 332 -16.75 19.86 -48.67
C GLY A 332 -17.99 20.69 -48.97
N SER A 333 -18.78 20.89 -47.91
CA SER A 333 -19.74 21.98 -47.65
C SER A 333 -21.09 21.92 -48.39
N LYS A 334 -22.23 22.32 -47.81
CA LYS A 334 -22.60 22.91 -46.50
C LYS A 334 -24.14 22.82 -46.42
N PRO A 335 -24.78 22.73 -45.24
CA PRO A 335 -26.24 22.81 -45.12
C PRO A 335 -26.70 24.26 -44.98
N ALA A 336 -27.84 24.61 -45.58
CA ALA A 336 -28.50 25.90 -45.36
C ALA A 336 -30.04 25.77 -45.30
N ALA A 337 -30.57 26.35 -44.21
CA ALA A 337 -31.89 26.95 -43.97
C ALA A 337 -33.18 26.14 -44.22
N ARG A 338 -34.10 25.98 -43.24
CA ARG A 338 -35.00 26.92 -42.51
C ARG A 338 -36.24 27.37 -43.33
N HIS A 339 -37.40 27.26 -42.67
CA HIS A 339 -38.76 27.71 -43.02
C HIS A 339 -39.47 26.84 -44.08
N ALA A 340 -40.71 26.39 -43.93
CA ALA A 340 -41.84 26.82 -43.08
C ALA A 340 -42.64 25.61 -42.57
#